data_AF-A0A849HWS9-F1
#
_entry.id   AF-A0A849HWS9-F1
#
_cell.length_a   1.000
_cell.length_b   1.000
_cell.length_c   1.000
_cell.angle_alpha   90.00
_cell.angle_beta   90.00
_cell.angle_gamma   90.00
#
_symmetry.space_group_name_H-M   'P 1'
#
loop_
_entity.id
_entity.type
_entity.pdbx_description
1 polymer ?
#
loop_
_entity_poly.entity_id
_entity_poly.type
_entity_poly.pdbx_seq_one_letter_code
_entity_poly.pdbx_strand_id
1 'polypeptide(L)' 'MFDRTKFLNEGAKAGLDGLPADICPYPVGSPEHMLWIEGWKCATGSVAAPSADIEDIAIAA' A
#
# COMPACT_ATOMS: atom_id res chain seq x y z
N MET A 1 19.21 -5.42 -14.28
CA MET A 1 19.47 -5.16 -12.85
C MET A 1 18.13 -5.14 -12.16
N PHE A 2 17.95 -5.96 -11.12
CA PHE A 2 16.69 -6.05 -10.39
C PHE A 2 16.56 -4.79 -9.51
N ASP A 3 15.66 -3.89 -9.88
CA ASP A 3 15.49 -2.62 -9.19
C ASP A 3 14.44 -2.76 -8.09
N ARG A 4 14.90 -3.16 -6.90
CA ARG A 4 14.06 -3.39 -5.71
C ARG A 4 13.20 -2.16 -5.39
N THR A 5 13.80 -0.97 -5.50
CA THR A 5 13.19 0.30 -5.08
C THR A 5 12.04 0.69 -6.01
N LYS A 6 12.15 0.35 -7.31
CA LYS A 6 11.06 0.56 -8.27
C LYS A 6 9.76 -0.10 -7.81
N PHE A 7 9.81 -1.40 -7.50
CA PHE A 7 8.61 -2.17 -7.15
C PHE A 7 7.97 -1.67 -5.85
N LEU A 8 8.79 -1.32 -4.85
CA LEU A 8 8.33 -0.70 -3.60
C LEU A 8 7.60 0.63 -3.86
N ASN A 9 8.18 1.50 -4.68
CA ASN A 9 7.59 2.81 -4.98
C ASN A 9 6.28 2.70 -5.76
N GLU A 10 6.20 1.77 -6.72
CA GLU A 10 4.97 1.51 -7.47
C GLU A 10 3.85 0.98 -6.57
N GLY A 11 4.18 0.06 -5.66
CA GLY A 11 3.24 -0.46 -4.67
C GLY A 11 2.77 0.63 -3.71
N ALA A 12 3.69 1.42 -3.18
CA ALA A 12 3.37 2.53 -2.29
C ALA A 12 2.46 3.55 -2.97
N LYS A 13 2.76 3.90 -4.23
CA LYS A 13 1.91 4.78 -5.02
C LYS A 13 0.49 4.22 -5.19
N ALA A 14 0.36 2.95 -5.55
CA ALA A 14 -0.97 2.33 -5.67
C ALA A 14 -1.75 2.36 -4.35
N GLY A 15 -1.06 2.17 -3.21
CA GLY A 15 -1.66 2.29 -1.89
C GLY A 15 -2.13 3.71 -1.57
N LEU A 16 -1.31 4.73 -1.88
CA LEU A 16 -1.67 6.15 -1.71
C LEU A 16 -2.81 6.58 -2.64
N ASP A 17 -2.89 6.00 -3.84
CA ASP A 17 -3.96 6.24 -4.82
C ASP A 17 -5.27 5.52 -4.43
N GLY A 18 -5.27 4.75 -3.33
CA GLY A 18 -6.44 4.00 -2.84
C GLY A 18 -6.79 2.77 -3.67
N LEU A 19 -5.85 2.29 -4.50
CA LEU A 19 -6.05 1.11 -5.33
C LEU A 19 -5.95 -0.18 -4.47
N PRO A 20 -6.72 -1.22 -4.79
CA PRO A 20 -6.61 -2.50 -4.12
C PRO A 20 -5.30 -3.22 -4.46
N ALA A 21 -4.84 -4.11 -3.57
CA ALA A 21 -3.60 -4.86 -3.76
C ALA A 21 -3.67 -5.91 -4.89
N ASP A 22 -4.86 -6.29 -5.35
CA ASP A 22 -5.08 -7.28 -6.42
C ASP A 22 -4.75 -6.73 -7.83
N ILE A 23 -4.61 -5.41 -7.96
CA ILE A 23 -4.20 -4.75 -9.21
C ILE A 23 -2.70 -4.90 -9.49
N CYS A 24 -1.96 -5.55 -8.58
CA CYS A 24 -0.53 -5.79 -8.73
C CYS A 24 -0.24 -6.41 -10.11
N PRO A 25 0.54 -5.74 -10.98
CA PRO A 25 0.78 -6.21 -12.34
C PRO A 25 1.80 -7.35 -12.40
N TYR A 26 2.40 -7.69 -11.26
CA TYR A 26 3.47 -8.67 -11.14
C TYR A 26 2.91 -10.06 -10.82
N PRO A 27 3.49 -11.14 -11.38
CA PRO A 27 3.03 -12.50 -11.11
C PRO A 27 3.06 -12.83 -9.62
N VAL A 28 1.97 -13.41 -9.11
CA VAL A 28 1.89 -13.83 -7.70
C VAL A 28 3.04 -14.79 -7.37
N GLY A 29 3.77 -14.47 -6.30
CA GLY A 29 4.94 -15.24 -5.84
C GLY A 29 6.27 -14.80 -6.46
N SER A 30 6.27 -13.88 -7.42
CA SER A 30 7.52 -13.32 -7.93
C SER A 30 8.16 -12.34 -6.92
N PRO A 31 9.48 -12.12 -6.97
CA PRO A 31 10.16 -11.13 -6.15
C PRO A 31 9.59 -9.71 -6.32
N GLU A 32 9.19 -9.35 -7.54
CA GLU A 32 8.56 -8.07 -7.86
C GLU A 32 7.20 -7.92 -7.18
N HIS A 33 6.37 -8.98 -7.22
CA HIS A 33 5.07 -9.00 -6.54
C HIS A 33 5.23 -8.83 -5.03
N MET A 34 6.20 -9.52 -4.40
CA MET A 34 6.45 -9.36 -2.96
C MET A 34 6.84 -7.92 -2.59
N LEU A 35 7.71 -7.29 -3.38
CA LEU A 35 8.14 -5.91 -3.14
C LEU A 35 7.04 -4.88 -3.40
N TRP A 36 6.23 -5.09 -4.44
CA TRP A 36 5.09 -4.23 -4.71
C TRP A 36 4.08 -4.28 -3.56
N ILE A 37 3.76 -5.48 -3.07
CA ILE A 37 2.85 -5.64 -1.93
C ILE A 37 3.44 -5.03 -0.64
N GLU A 38 4.76 -5.15 -0.43
CA GLU A 38 5.46 -4.51 0.70
C GLU A 38 5.29 -2.99 0.67
N GLY A 39 5.51 -2.36 -0.49
CA GLY A 39 5.30 -0.93 -0.70
C GLY A 39 3.85 -0.51 -0.46
N TRP A 40 2.89 -1.26 -1.01
CA TRP A 40 1.47 -1.00 -0.85
C TRP A 40 1.02 -1.07 0.62
N LYS A 41 1.47 -2.10 1.36
CA LYS A 41 1.16 -2.26 2.80
C LYS A 41 1.72 -1.12 3.64
N CYS A 42 2.92 -0.64 3.29
CA CYS A 42 3.56 0.48 3.97
C CYS A 42 2.74 1.78 3.75
N ALA A 43 2.34 2.06 2.51
CA ALA A 43 1.59 3.27 2.16
C ALA A 43 0.16 3.30 2.72
N THR A 44 -0.53 2.16 2.71
CA THR A 44 -1.91 2.06 3.20
C THR A 44 -2.00 1.96 4.72
N GLY A 45 -0.87 1.87 5.43
CA GLY A 45 -0.89 1.53 6.84
C GLY A 45 -1.46 0.13 7.12
N SER A 46 -1.60 -0.73 6.10
CA SER A 46 -2.04 -2.12 6.22
C SER A 46 -0.99 -3.02 6.92
N VAL A 47 0.01 -2.42 7.55
CA VAL A 47 0.75 -2.96 8.70
C VAL A 47 -0.13 -2.92 9.97
N ALA A 48 -1.39 -3.37 9.91
CA ALA A 48 -2.32 -3.26 11.05
C ALA A 48 -2.14 -1.93 11.80
N ALA A 49 -2.24 -0.79 11.10
CA ALA A 49 -2.47 0.46 11.80
C ALA A 49 -3.65 0.20 12.73
N PRO A 50 -3.53 0.46 14.06
CA PRO A 50 -4.69 0.38 14.93
C PRO A 50 -5.77 1.19 14.26
N SER A 51 -6.94 0.57 14.10
CA SER A 51 -8.14 1.13 13.50
C SER A 51 -8.11 2.64 13.53
N ALA A 52 -8.14 3.25 12.36
CA ALA A 52 -8.51 4.64 12.24
C ALA A 52 -9.96 4.76 12.73
N ASP A 53 -10.14 4.81 14.04
CA ASP A 53 -11.22 5.48 14.74
C ASP A 53 -11.05 6.98 14.46
N ILE A 54 -11.22 7.38 13.19
CA ILE A 54 -11.59 8.75 12.87
C ILE A 54 -13.11 8.78 13.01
N GLU A 55 -13.58 8.70 14.25
CA GLU A 55 -14.87 9.30 14.60
C GLU A 55 -14.70 10.80 14.39
N ASP A 56 -15.34 11.29 13.33
CA ASP A 56 -16.19 12.48 13.37
C ASP A 56 -15.81 13.50 14.46
N ILE A 57 -14.73 14.27 14.26
CA ILE A 57 -14.63 15.59 14.90
C ILE A 57 -15.57 16.49 14.10
N ALA A 58 -16.87 16.31 14.36
CA ALA A 58 -17.89 17.30 14.12
C ALA A 58 -17.46 18.56 14.87
N ILE A 59 -17.13 19.59 14.10
CA ILE A 59 -17.05 20.97 14.58
C ILE A 59 -18.46 21.33 15.05
N ALA A 60 -18.68 21.33 16.35
CA ALA A 60 -19.88 21.88 16.96
C ALA A 60 -19.50 23.08 17.83
N ALA A 61 -19.77 24.25 17.23
CA ALA A 61 -20.15 25.54 17.82
C ALA A 61 -19.26 26.18 18.89
#